data_AF-A0A0A6UK65-F1
#
_entry.id   AF-A0A0A6UK65-F1
#
_cell.length_a   1.000
_cell.length_b   1.000
_cell.length_c   1.000
_cell.angle_alpha   90.00
_cell.angle_beta   90.00
_cell.angle_gamma   90.00
#
_symmetry.space_group_name_H-M   'P 1'
#
loop_
_entity.id
_entity.type
_entity.pdbx_description
1 polymer ?
#
loop_
_entity_poly.entity_id
_entity_poly.type
_entity_poly.pdbx_seq_one_letter_code
_entity_poly.pdbx_strand_id
1 'polypeptide(L)' 'MRMTTGGLSLLAVSVIGAVANLWAREAFPAQWGGPNIGGGMLQSMFYAGAVAGVALAVTGIVRARRDR' A
#
# COMPACT_ATOMS: atom_id res chain seq x y z
N MET A 1 10.55 -2.14 -17.30
CA MET A 1 9.82 -0.86 -17.04
C MET A 1 8.40 -1.05 -16.54
N ARG A 2 7.51 -1.82 -17.21
CA ARG A 2 6.10 -2.00 -16.76
C ARG A 2 5.94 -2.50 -15.31
N MET A 3 6.74 -3.49 -14.87
CA MET A 3 6.71 -3.97 -13.48
C MET A 3 7.15 -2.92 -12.46
N THR A 4 8.17 -2.13 -12.79
CA THR A 4 8.65 -1.06 -11.91
C THR A 4 7.58 0.01 -11.73
N THR A 5 6.98 0.48 -12.82
CA THR A 5 5.91 1.47 -12.77
C THR A 5 4.69 0.93 -12.03
N GLY A 6 4.28 -0.31 -12.29
CA GLY A 6 3.17 -0.94 -11.55
C GLY A 6 3.44 -1.06 -10.05
N GLY A 7 4.65 -1.48 -9.66
CA GLY A 7 5.06 -1.56 -8.25
C GLY A 7 5.05 -0.19 -7.56
N LEU A 8 5.57 0.85 -8.23
CA LEU A 8 5.55 2.21 -7.70
C LEU A 8 4.13 2.76 -7.56
N SER A 9 3.25 2.52 -8.54
CA SER A 9 1.84 2.93 -8.44
C SER A 9 1.12 2.23 -7.29
N LEU A 10 1.31 0.92 -7.14
CA LEU A 10 0.73 0.17 -6.02
C LEU A 10 1.23 0.69 -4.68
N LEU A 11 2.54 0.95 -4.57
CA LEU A 11 3.15 1.53 -3.38
C LEU A 11 2.52 2.90 -3.04
N ALA A 12 2.41 3.80 -4.03
CA ALA A 12 1.87 5.13 -3.83
C ALA A 12 0.42 5.09 -3.33
N VAL A 13 -0.45 4.32 -3.99
CA VAL A 13 -1.85 4.16 -3.57
C VAL A 13 -1.94 3.55 -2.18
N SER A 14 -1.10 2.56 -1.89
CA SER A 14 -1.10 1.88 -0.59
C SER A 14 -0.65 2.79 0.55
N VAL A 15 0.39 3.60 0.34
CA VAL A 15 0.86 4.58 1.34
C VAL A 15 -0.19 5.66 1.58
N ILE A 16 -0.77 6.23 0.52
CA ILE A 16 -1.82 7.23 0.64
C ILE A 16 -3.03 6.66 1.40
N GLY A 17 -3.46 5.44 1.04
CA GLY A 17 -4.56 4.75 1.72
C GLY A 17 -4.27 4.48 3.19
N ALA A 18 -3.07 4.02 3.53
CA ALA A 18 -2.65 3.79 4.91
C ALA A 18 -2.64 5.09 5.74
N VAL A 19 -2.15 6.18 5.17
CA VAL A 19 -2.12 7.50 5.86
C VAL A 19 -3.53 8.04 6.05
N ALA A 20 -4.37 7.98 5.01
CA ALA A 20 -5.76 8.41 5.11
C ALA A 20 -6.55 7.58 6.14
N ASN A 21 -6.31 6.27 6.20
CA ASN A 21 -6.97 5.40 7.16
C ASN A 21 -6.47 5.59 8.60
N LEU A 22 -5.19 5.91 8.80
CA LEU A 22 -4.67 6.34 10.10
C LEU A 22 -5.27 7.67 10.53
N TRP A 23 -5.32 8.64 9.63
CA TRP A 23 -5.97 9.92 9.91
C TRP A 23 -7.46 9.72 10.28
N ALA A 24 -8.17 8.87 9.55
CA ALA A 24 -9.57 8.55 9.84
C ALA A 24 -9.75 7.88 11.21
N ARG A 25 -8.76 7.08 11.67
CA ARG A 25 -8.75 6.50 13.01
C ARG A 25 -8.75 7.57 14.10
N GLU A 26 -7.99 8.64 13.89
CA GLU A 26 -7.85 9.74 14.84
C GLU A 26 -9.04 10.71 14.76
N ALA A 27 -9.49 11.04 13.55
CA ALA A 27 -10.59 11.98 13.33
C ALA A 27 -11.98 11.41 13.65
N PHE A 28 -12.18 10.10 13.41
CA PHE A 28 -13.49 9.44 13.50
C PHE A 28 -13.38 8.08 14.23
N PRO A 29 -12.92 8.05 15.50
CA PRO A 29 -12.61 6.80 16.20
C PRO A 29 -13.83 5.87 16.36
N ALA A 30 -15.03 6.42 16.53
CA ALA A 30 -16.26 5.65 16.68
C ALA A 30 -16.69 4.95 15.37
N GLN A 31 -16.34 5.52 14.22
CA GLN A 31 -16.67 5.00 12.90
C GLN A 31 -15.56 4.10 12.35
N TRP A 32 -14.31 4.37 12.69
CA TRP A 32 -13.14 3.65 12.19
C TRP A 32 -13.13 2.18 12.61
N GLY A 33 -13.45 1.93 13.89
CA GLY A 33 -13.53 0.60 14.47
C GLY A 33 -14.94 0.06 14.57
N GLY A 34 -15.87 0.51 13.72
CA GLY A 34 -17.27 0.11 13.74
C GLY A 34 -17.49 -1.42 13.79
N PRO A 35 -18.73 -1.91 13.94
CA PRO A 35 -19.04 -3.31 14.26
C PRO A 35 -18.47 -4.35 13.27
N ASN A 36 -18.00 -3.91 12.11
CA ASN A 36 -17.20 -4.69 11.17
C ASN A 36 -15.75 -4.18 11.23
N ILE A 37 -14.78 -5.09 11.29
CA ILE A 37 -13.30 -4.95 11.41
C ILE A 37 -12.64 -4.02 10.33
N GLY A 38 -13.43 -3.24 9.59
CA GLY A 38 -13.11 -2.43 8.43
C GLY A 38 -11.85 -1.58 8.57
N GLY A 39 -11.73 -0.71 9.57
CA GLY A 39 -10.56 0.16 9.70
C GLY A 39 -9.24 -0.61 9.88
N GLY A 40 -9.23 -1.62 10.74
CA GLY A 40 -8.04 -2.45 10.98
C GLY A 40 -7.68 -3.36 9.80
N MET A 41 -8.69 -3.94 9.14
CA MET A 41 -8.51 -4.76 7.95
C MET A 41 -7.99 -3.93 6.78
N LEU A 42 -8.59 -2.76 6.53
CA LEU A 42 -8.13 -1.80 5.51
C LEU A 42 -6.69 -1.37 5.76
N GLN A 43 -6.34 -1.07 7.02
CA GLN A 43 -4.96 -0.71 7.38
C GLN A 43 -3.98 -1.83 7.00
N SER A 44 -4.35 -3.07 7.32
CA SER A 44 -3.52 -4.26 7.03
C SER A 44 -3.36 -4.48 5.52
N MET A 45 -4.44 -4.30 4.75
CA MET A 45 -4.41 -4.39 3.29
C MET A 45 -3.51 -3.33 2.66
N PHE A 46 -3.56 -2.08 3.15
CA PHE A 46 -2.67 -1.03 2.65
C PHE A 46 -1.21 -1.31 3.00
N TYR A 47 -0.89 -1.80 4.20
CA TYR A 47 0.48 -2.21 4.51
C TYR A 47 0.97 -3.36 3.64
N ALA A 48 0.15 -4.39 3.42
CA ALA A 48 0.48 -5.48 2.53
C ALA A 48 0.71 -4.99 1.08
N GLY A 49 -0.16 -4.09 0.59
CA GLY A 49 -0.03 -3.46 -0.72
C GLY A 49 1.26 -2.65 -0.85
N ALA A 50 1.66 -1.90 0.18
CA ALA A 50 2.91 -1.15 0.18
C ALA A 50 4.12 -2.08 0.07
N VAL A 51 4.17 -3.15 0.86
CA VAL A 51 5.24 -4.17 0.80
C VAL A 51 5.30 -4.82 -0.58
N ALA A 52 4.14 -5.23 -1.14
CA ALA A 52 4.07 -5.81 -2.47
C ALA A 52 4.52 -4.82 -3.56
N GLY A 53 4.14 -3.54 -3.44
CA GLY A 53 4.56 -2.48 -4.35
C GLY A 53 6.07 -2.29 -4.37
N VAL A 54 6.71 -2.24 -3.19
CA VAL A 54 8.18 -2.20 -3.08
C VAL A 54 8.81 -3.43 -3.72
N ALA A 55 8.32 -4.63 -3.40
CA ALA A 55 8.87 -5.87 -3.93
C ALA A 55 8.82 -5.91 -5.47
N LEU A 56 7.70 -5.52 -6.07
CA LEU A 56 7.52 -5.42 -7.53
C LEU A 56 8.41 -4.35 -8.16
N ALA A 57 8.54 -3.18 -7.52
CA ALA A 57 9.40 -2.11 -8.00
C ALA A 57 10.87 -2.57 -8.05
N VAL A 58 11.34 -3.18 -6.96
CA VAL A 58 12.70 -3.71 -6.82
C VAL A 58 12.96 -4.83 -7.82
N THR A 59 12.09 -5.83 -7.93
CA THR A 59 12.26 -6.92 -8.92
C THR A 59 12.27 -6.38 -10.35
N GLY A 60 11.40 -5.41 -10.66
CA GLY A 60 11.40 -4.74 -11.97
C GLY A 60 12.71 -4.03 -12.29
N ILE A 61 13.31 -3.34 -11.31
CA ILE A 61 14.62 -2.65 -11.45
C ILE A 61 15.75 -3.67 -11.61
N VAL A 62 15.81 -4.69 -10.75
CA VAL A 62 16.86 -5.73 -10.78
C VAL A 62 16.84 -6.45 -12.13
N ARG A 63 15.66 -6.84 -12.63
CA ARG A 63 15.53 -7.48 -13.94
C ARG A 63 16.00 -6.56 -15.08
N ALA A 64 15.59 -5.29 -15.06
CA ALA A 64 16.00 -4.33 -16.09
C ALA A 64 17.52 -4.06 -16.10
N ARG A 65 18.21 -4.24 -14.97
CA ARG A 65 19.67 -4.17 -14.89
C ARG A 65 20.37 -5.43 -15.38
N ARG A 66 19.75 -6.60 -15.23
CA ARG A 66 20.31 -7.89 -15.67
C ARG A 66 20.18 -8.10 -17.18
N ASP A 67 19.13 -7.56 -17.78
CA ASP A 67 18.85 -7.67 -19.22
C ASP A 67 19.61 -6.61 -20.06
N ARG A 68 20.44 -5.77 -19.44
CA ARG A 68 21.33 -4.79 -20.06
C ARG A 68 22.77 -5.28 -20.01
#